data_AF-A0A3C2AQH2-F1
#
_entry.id   AF-A0A3C2AQH2-F1
#
_cell.length_a   1.000
_cell.length_b   1.000
_cell.length_c   1.000
_cell.angle_alpha   90.00
_cell.angle_beta   90.00
_cell.angle_gamma   90.00
#
_symmetry.space_group_name_H-M   'P 1'
#
loop_
_entity.id
_entity.type
_entity.pdbx_description
1 polymer ?
#
loop_
_entity_poly.entity_id
_entity_poly.type
_entity_poly.pdbx_seq_one_letter_code
_entity_poly.pdbx_strand_id
1 'polypeptide(L)'
;MRRLLLIVCCLSLTISTLGQTREELQRQRTLLQDQIDLANTILAKTQSTRQASINELQTLNQKIFAREQLIATMGRQIRNINRNITAKEKEIMALTAHVDSLKADYSELIQLAQRQQRPTDQILFILSSKSFSQAAKRLQYLKDMAGFRAQQVAQIAEVQKALAKQKDALIQQKAEK
;
A
#
# COMPACT_ATOMS: atom_id res chain seq x y z
N MET A 1 -14.20 96.99 -62.18
CA MET A 1 -13.76 95.78 -62.91
C MET A 1 -12.49 95.11 -62.35
N ARG A 2 -11.43 95.82 -61.93
CA ARG A 2 -10.18 95.21 -61.39
C ARG A 2 -10.31 94.46 -60.04
N ARG A 3 -11.26 94.86 -59.16
CA ARG A 3 -11.47 94.21 -57.85
C ARG A 3 -12.24 92.88 -57.92
N LEU A 4 -13.04 92.66 -58.97
CA LEU A 4 -13.77 91.39 -59.17
C LEU A 4 -12.84 90.27 -59.64
N LEU A 5 -11.79 90.61 -60.40
CA LEU A 5 -10.84 89.65 -60.98
C LEU A 5 -9.90 89.04 -59.93
N LEU A 6 -9.61 89.78 -58.85
CA LEU A 6 -8.82 89.30 -57.70
C LEU A 6 -9.62 88.32 -56.81
N ILE A 7 -10.93 88.48 -56.71
CA ILE A 7 -11.80 87.60 -55.92
C ILE A 7 -12.02 86.26 -56.65
N VAL A 8 -12.12 86.28 -57.98
CA VAL A 8 -12.19 85.06 -58.80
C VAL A 8 -10.87 84.27 -58.79
N CYS A 9 -9.72 84.95 -58.74
CA CYS A 9 -8.41 84.32 -58.65
C CYS A 9 -8.13 83.65 -57.29
N CYS A 10 -8.64 84.22 -56.19
CA CYS A 10 -8.56 83.59 -54.86
C CYS A 10 -9.49 82.37 -54.69
N LEU A 11 -10.58 82.30 -55.45
CA LEU A 11 -11.53 81.18 -55.34
C LEU A 11 -11.07 79.93 -56.11
N SER A 12 -10.23 80.07 -57.13
CA SER A 12 -9.70 78.94 -57.91
C SER A 12 -8.53 78.19 -57.25
N LEU A 13 -8.02 78.63 -56.10
CA LEU A 13 -6.86 78.02 -55.44
C LEU A 13 -7.22 76.96 -54.36
N THR A 14 -8.50 76.62 -54.20
CA THR A 14 -8.96 75.74 -53.09
C THR A 14 -9.34 74.30 -53.50
N ILE A 15 -9.12 73.87 -54.75
CA ILE A 15 -9.66 72.58 -55.25
C ILE A 15 -8.62 71.44 -55.28
N SER A 16 -7.40 71.64 -54.77
CA SER A 16 -6.40 70.55 -54.74
C SER A 16 -6.33 69.84 -53.39
N THR A 17 -7.45 69.27 -52.93
CA THR A 17 -7.39 68.20 -51.93
C THR A 17 -7.39 66.87 -52.66
N LEU A 18 -6.22 66.21 -52.70
CA LEU A 18 -6.07 64.84 -53.21
C LEU A 18 -6.89 63.88 -52.33
N GLY A 19 -8.12 63.58 -52.77
CA GLY A 19 -8.88 62.44 -52.26
C GLY A 19 -8.25 61.16 -52.77
N GLN A 20 -7.92 60.22 -51.87
CA GLN A 20 -7.58 58.85 -52.26
C GLN A 20 -8.63 58.30 -53.24
N THR A 21 -8.20 57.58 -54.27
CA THR A 21 -9.13 56.99 -55.24
C THR A 21 -10.05 56.00 -54.52
N ARG A 22 -11.35 56.00 -54.87
CA ARG A 22 -12.37 55.10 -54.30
C ARG A 22 -11.93 53.62 -54.32
N GLU A 23 -11.12 53.26 -55.31
CA GLU A 23 -10.52 51.95 -55.49
C GLU A 23 -9.45 51.64 -54.44
N GLU A 24 -8.60 52.62 -54.08
CA GLU A 24 -7.61 52.49 -53.00
C GLU A 24 -8.29 52.32 -51.64
N LEU A 25 -9.37 53.09 -51.41
CA LEU A 25 -10.17 52.98 -50.19
C LEU A 25 -10.85 51.59 -50.09
N GLN A 26 -11.30 51.04 -51.21
CA GLN A 26 -11.92 49.72 -51.28
C GLN A 26 -10.90 48.60 -51.04
N ARG A 27 -9.69 48.72 -51.62
CA ARG A 27 -8.58 47.79 -51.37
C ARG A 27 -8.13 47.81 -49.92
N GLN A 28 -8.00 49.01 -49.34
CA GLN A 28 -7.70 49.15 -47.91
C GLN A 28 -8.79 48.51 -47.05
N ARG A 29 -10.07 48.71 -47.41
CA ARG A 29 -11.19 48.08 -46.69
C ARG A 29 -11.14 46.56 -46.74
N THR A 30 -10.86 45.96 -47.89
CA THR A 30 -10.74 44.50 -48.02
C THR A 30 -9.54 43.96 -47.24
N LEU A 31 -8.39 44.62 -47.32
CA LEU A 31 -7.19 44.23 -46.57
C LEU A 31 -7.41 44.33 -45.05
N LEU A 32 -8.08 45.38 -44.58
CA LEU A 32 -8.43 45.52 -43.16
C LEU A 32 -9.42 44.44 -42.72
N GLN A 33 -10.39 44.07 -43.56
CA GLN A 33 -11.32 42.99 -43.26
C GLN A 33 -10.60 41.63 -43.14
N ASP A 34 -9.71 41.33 -44.08
CA ASP A 34 -8.91 40.09 -44.05
C ASP A 34 -8.02 40.01 -42.80
N GLN A 35 -7.46 41.15 -42.35
CA GLN A 35 -6.67 41.23 -41.12
C GLN A 35 -7.54 41.00 -39.87
N ILE A 36 -8.76 41.53 -39.84
CA ILE A 36 -9.72 41.31 -38.75
C ILE A 36 -10.10 39.82 -38.67
N ASP A 37 -10.37 39.19 -39.81
CA ASP A 37 -10.76 37.78 -39.86
C ASP A 37 -9.60 36.87 -39.44
N LEU A 38 -8.38 37.16 -39.88
CA LEU A 38 -7.17 36.47 -39.40
C LEU A 38 -6.98 36.64 -37.88
N ALA A 39 -7.14 37.87 -37.37
CA ALA A 39 -7.01 38.15 -35.94
C ALA A 39 -8.05 37.40 -35.11
N ASN A 40 -9.31 37.32 -35.57
CA ASN A 40 -10.37 36.55 -34.93
C ASN A 40 -10.06 35.05 -34.94
N THR A 41 -9.51 34.53 -36.04
CA THR A 41 -9.11 33.13 -36.16
C THR A 41 -7.97 32.79 -35.19
N ILE A 42 -6.97 33.68 -35.09
CA ILE A 42 -5.87 33.56 -34.13
C ILE A 42 -6.40 33.62 -32.70
N LEU A 43 -7.28 34.57 -32.39
CA LEU A 43 -7.87 34.74 -31.06
C LEU A 43 -8.67 33.50 -30.64
N ALA A 44 -9.54 32.99 -31.53
CA ALA A 44 -10.31 31.77 -31.29
C ALA A 44 -9.39 30.55 -31.05
N LYS A 45 -8.32 30.42 -31.86
CA LYS A 45 -7.32 29.37 -31.69
C LYS A 45 -6.57 29.50 -30.37
N THR A 46 -6.13 30.69 -29.99
CA THR A 46 -5.46 30.96 -28.70
C THR A 46 -6.38 30.68 -27.52
N GLN A 47 -7.67 31.01 -27.62
CA GLN A 47 -8.66 30.76 -26.58
C GLN A 47 -8.93 29.26 -26.41
N SER A 48 -9.04 28.50 -27.51
CA SER A 48 -9.14 27.04 -27.49
C SER A 48 -7.89 26.38 -26.89
N THR A 49 -6.69 26.82 -27.26
CA THR A 49 -5.43 26.30 -26.69
C THR A 49 -5.32 26.60 -25.20
N ARG A 50 -5.70 27.80 -24.76
CA ARG A 50 -5.75 28.16 -23.34
C ARG A 50 -6.72 27.26 -22.57
N GLN A 51 -7.91 27.01 -23.12
CA GLN A 51 -8.88 26.12 -22.49
C GLN A 51 -8.36 24.68 -22.40
N ALA A 52 -7.68 24.19 -23.44
CA ALA A 52 -7.03 22.88 -23.43
C ALA A 52 -5.95 22.80 -22.32
N SER A 53 -5.09 23.81 -22.20
CA SER A 53 -4.08 23.88 -21.13
C SER A 53 -4.69 23.96 -19.72
N ILE A 54 -5.82 24.66 -19.54
CA ILE A 54 -6.54 24.68 -18.25
C ILE A 54 -7.09 23.28 -17.92
N ASN A 55 -7.69 22.60 -18.90
CA ASN A 55 -8.21 21.24 -18.71
C ASN A 55 -7.07 20.24 -18.39
N GLU A 56 -5.91 20.39 -19.04
CA GLU A 56 -4.71 19.61 -18.74
C GLU A 56 -4.22 19.86 -17.30
N LEU A 57 -4.17 21.11 -16.85
CA LEU A 57 -3.81 21.47 -15.47
C LEU A 57 -4.81 20.90 -14.45
N GLN A 58 -6.12 20.99 -14.73
CA GLN A 58 -7.15 20.39 -13.86
C GLN A 58 -6.99 18.87 -13.79
N THR A 59 -6.76 18.21 -14.93
CA THR A 59 -6.51 16.77 -15.00
C THR A 59 -5.25 16.38 -14.23
N LEU A 60 -4.18 17.19 -14.34
CA LEU A 60 -2.94 16.98 -13.62
C LEU A 60 -3.14 17.12 -12.10
N ASN A 61 -3.86 18.15 -11.66
CA ASN A 61 -4.22 18.32 -10.25
C ASN A 61 -5.06 17.16 -9.71
N GLN A 62 -6.02 16.66 -10.48
CA GLN A 62 -6.78 15.46 -10.13
C GLN A 62 -5.87 14.22 -10.01
N LYS A 63 -4.90 14.05 -10.92
CA LYS A 63 -3.91 12.98 -10.85
C LYS A 63 -3.02 13.11 -9.60
N ILE A 64 -2.59 14.32 -9.26
CA ILE A 64 -1.78 14.60 -8.06
C ILE A 64 -2.59 14.23 -6.81
N PHE A 65 -3.82 14.74 -6.69
CA PHE A 65 -4.71 14.42 -5.57
C PHE A 65 -4.96 12.91 -5.43
N ALA A 66 -5.23 12.21 -6.54
CA ALA A 66 -5.40 10.76 -6.54
C ALA A 66 -4.14 10.02 -6.05
N ARG A 67 -2.95 10.49 -6.45
CA ARG A 67 -1.67 9.93 -5.96
C ARG A 67 -1.45 10.19 -4.48
N GLU A 68 -1.78 11.37 -3.98
CA GLU A 68 -1.69 11.69 -2.54
C GLU A 68 -2.60 10.78 -1.71
N GLN A 69 -3.85 10.58 -2.17
CA GLN A 69 -4.78 9.65 -1.52
C GLN A 69 -4.30 8.20 -1.55
N LEU A 70 -3.68 7.77 -2.66
CA LEU A 70 -3.07 6.45 -2.78
C LEU A 70 -1.92 6.29 -1.78
N ILE A 71 -1.00 7.26 -1.71
CA ILE A 71 0.12 7.27 -0.75
C ILE A 71 -0.40 7.21 0.69
N ALA A 72 -1.41 8.01 1.03
CA ALA A 72 -2.02 8.00 2.37
C ALA A 72 -2.64 6.63 2.71
N THR A 73 -3.26 5.98 1.72
CA THR A 73 -3.85 4.64 1.87
C THR A 73 -2.79 3.57 2.04
N MET A 74 -1.73 3.57 1.22
CA MET A 74 -0.58 2.67 1.38
C MET A 74 0.08 2.85 2.75
N GLY A 75 0.23 4.10 3.22
CA GLY A 75 0.74 4.38 4.55
C GLY A 75 -0.11 3.78 5.68
N ARG A 76 -1.45 3.79 5.54
CA ARG A 76 -2.36 3.11 6.48
C ARG A 76 -2.19 1.59 6.42
N GLN A 77 -2.09 1.02 5.21
CA GLN A 77 -1.88 -0.42 5.02
C GLN A 77 -0.57 -0.89 5.65
N ILE A 78 0.54 -0.19 5.41
CA ILE A 78 1.85 -0.49 6.00
C ILE A 78 1.77 -0.47 7.54
N ARG A 79 1.08 0.52 8.14
CA ARG A 79 0.90 0.57 9.60
C ARG A 79 0.11 -0.63 10.12
N ASN A 80 -0.93 -1.06 9.42
CA ASN A 80 -1.70 -2.25 9.80
C ASN A 80 -0.87 -3.53 9.66
N ILE A 81 -0.11 -3.68 8.57
CA ILE A 81 0.81 -4.81 8.37
C ILE A 81 1.84 -4.87 9.51
N ASN A 82 2.47 -3.74 9.85
CA ASN A 82 3.42 -3.68 10.96
C ASN A 82 2.80 -4.08 12.30
N ARG A 83 1.56 -3.65 12.61
CA ARG A 83 0.86 -4.07 13.83
C ARG A 83 0.62 -5.58 13.86
N ASN A 84 0.22 -6.16 12.74
CA ASN A 84 0.00 -7.60 12.60
C ASN A 84 1.31 -8.38 12.78
N ILE A 85 2.40 -7.91 12.16
CA ILE A 85 3.75 -8.47 12.34
C ILE A 85 4.13 -8.48 13.82
N THR A 86 4.00 -7.34 14.52
CA THR A 86 4.33 -7.26 15.95
C THR A 86 3.47 -8.19 16.80
N ALA A 87 2.19 -8.33 16.50
CA ALA A 87 1.31 -9.26 17.22
C ALA A 87 1.74 -10.72 16.99
N LYS A 88 2.10 -11.09 15.75
CA LYS A 88 2.59 -12.43 15.40
C LYS A 88 3.94 -12.73 16.03
N GLU A 89 4.85 -11.76 16.09
CA GLU A 89 6.15 -11.92 16.77
C GLU A 89 5.96 -12.23 18.27
N LYS A 90 5.03 -11.53 18.94
CA LYS A 90 4.68 -11.83 20.35
C LYS A 90 4.11 -13.23 20.51
N GLU A 91 3.25 -13.67 19.60
CA GLU A 91 2.66 -15.01 19.60
C GLU A 91 3.73 -16.09 19.42
N ILE A 92 4.67 -15.89 18.48
CA ILE A 92 5.84 -16.75 18.28
C ILE A 92 6.73 -16.81 19.52
N MET A 93 6.97 -15.67 20.19
CA MET A 93 7.74 -15.66 21.44
C MET A 93 7.05 -16.48 22.53
N ALA A 94 5.73 -16.31 22.71
CA ALA A 94 4.96 -17.07 23.70
C ALA A 94 4.97 -18.58 23.40
N LEU A 95 4.75 -18.97 22.13
CA LEU A 95 4.82 -20.37 21.71
C LEU A 95 6.22 -20.97 21.89
N THR A 96 7.28 -20.20 21.62
CA THR A 96 8.66 -20.64 21.83
C THR A 96 8.92 -20.91 23.32
N ALA A 97 8.55 -19.96 24.19
CA ALA A 97 8.67 -20.13 25.64
C ALA A 97 7.86 -21.34 26.15
N HIS A 98 6.67 -21.57 25.59
CA HIS A 98 5.86 -22.74 25.93
C HIS A 98 6.54 -24.06 25.52
N VAL A 99 7.11 -24.14 24.31
CA VAL A 99 7.88 -25.31 23.87
C VAL A 99 9.07 -25.55 24.79
N ASP A 100 9.80 -24.51 25.17
CA ASP A 100 10.97 -24.63 26.03
C ASP A 100 10.58 -25.10 27.44
N SER A 101 9.47 -24.61 27.99
CA SER A 101 8.90 -25.11 29.25
C SER A 101 8.52 -26.58 29.16
N LEU A 102 7.78 -27.00 28.13
CA LEU A 102 7.39 -28.40 27.97
C LEU A 102 8.60 -29.33 27.81
N LYS A 103 9.64 -28.86 27.10
CA LYS A 103 10.91 -29.59 26.99
C LYS A 103 11.63 -29.70 28.33
N ALA A 104 11.65 -28.63 29.13
CA ALA A 104 12.25 -28.63 30.45
C ALA A 104 11.53 -29.62 31.37
N ASP A 105 10.20 -29.56 31.45
CA ASP A 105 9.37 -30.47 32.25
C ASP A 105 9.58 -31.94 31.82
N TYR A 106 9.61 -32.18 30.51
CA TYR A 106 9.88 -33.52 29.97
C TYR A 106 11.30 -34.00 30.27
N SER A 107 12.29 -33.10 30.25
CA SER A 107 13.67 -33.44 30.59
C SER A 107 13.82 -33.86 32.06
N GLU A 108 13.13 -33.20 32.98
CA GLU A 108 13.08 -33.58 34.39
C GLU A 108 12.44 -34.97 34.56
N LEU A 109 11.34 -35.22 33.86
CA LEU A 109 10.69 -36.53 33.84
C LEU A 109 11.60 -37.63 33.30
N ILE A 110 12.40 -37.36 32.27
CA ILE A 110 13.41 -38.31 31.76
C ILE A 110 14.50 -38.56 32.81
N GLN A 111 15.01 -37.53 33.46
CA GLN A 111 16.07 -37.70 34.48
C GLN A 111 15.57 -38.52 35.68
N LEU A 112 14.35 -38.26 36.15
CA LEU A 112 13.69 -39.05 37.19
C LEU A 112 13.48 -40.50 36.73
N ALA A 113 13.02 -40.68 35.49
CA ALA A 113 12.84 -42.00 34.90
C ALA A 113 14.15 -42.78 34.83
N GLN A 114 15.24 -42.15 34.38
CA GLN A 114 16.57 -42.76 34.27
C GLN A 114 17.11 -43.26 35.61
N ARG A 115 16.89 -42.50 36.69
CA ARG A 115 17.28 -42.91 38.05
C ARG A 115 16.50 -44.13 38.56
N GLN A 116 15.32 -44.39 38.01
CA GLN A 116 14.42 -45.49 38.41
C GLN A 116 14.31 -46.60 37.33
N GLN A 117 15.19 -46.60 36.31
CA GLN A 117 14.88 -47.20 35.01
C GLN A 117 15.33 -48.63 34.78
N ARG A 118 15.93 -49.34 35.74
CA ARG A 118 16.32 -50.72 35.42
C ARG A 118 15.02 -51.51 35.15
N PRO A 119 14.90 -52.21 34.00
CA PRO A 119 13.73 -53.04 33.72
C PRO A 119 13.44 -54.03 34.86
N THR A 120 14.50 -54.48 35.51
CA THR A 120 14.49 -55.27 36.74
C THR A 120 13.80 -54.54 37.90
N ASP A 121 13.97 -53.23 38.07
CA ASP A 121 13.35 -52.44 39.14
C ASP A 121 11.84 -52.27 38.92
N GLN A 122 11.37 -52.18 37.68
CA GLN A 122 9.93 -52.11 37.36
C GLN A 122 9.24 -53.45 37.60
N ILE A 123 9.86 -54.55 37.19
CA ILE A 123 9.36 -55.89 37.46
C ILE A 123 9.39 -56.14 38.98
N LEU A 124 10.48 -55.80 39.67
CA LEU A 124 10.60 -55.90 41.12
C LEU A 124 9.59 -55.00 41.86
N PHE A 125 9.27 -53.81 41.34
CA PHE A 125 8.23 -52.94 41.88
C PHE A 125 6.85 -53.59 41.82
N ILE A 126 6.51 -54.28 40.74
CA ILE A 126 5.25 -55.03 40.65
C ILE A 126 5.29 -56.26 41.58
N LEU A 127 6.38 -57.03 41.55
CA LEU A 127 6.54 -58.28 42.30
C LEU A 127 6.69 -58.10 43.82
N SER A 128 7.14 -56.94 44.29
CA SER A 128 7.21 -56.58 45.73
C SER A 128 5.85 -56.19 46.34
N SER A 129 4.74 -56.53 45.68
CA SER A 129 3.40 -56.23 46.15
C SER A 129 2.94 -57.24 47.20
N LYS A 130 2.29 -56.77 48.26
CA LYS A 130 1.72 -57.59 49.35
C LYS A 130 0.46 -58.35 48.94
N SER A 131 -0.18 -57.97 47.83
CA SER A 131 -1.39 -58.60 47.30
C SER A 131 -1.50 -58.44 45.79
N PHE A 132 -2.29 -59.31 45.16
CA PHE A 132 -2.61 -59.21 43.72
C PHE A 132 -3.28 -57.87 43.38
N SER A 133 -4.18 -57.38 44.24
CA SER A 133 -4.83 -56.07 44.06
C SER A 133 -3.83 -54.90 44.07
N GLN A 134 -2.79 -54.98 44.89
CA GLN A 134 -1.72 -53.97 44.89
C GLN A 134 -0.86 -54.06 43.63
N ALA A 135 -0.51 -55.28 43.18
CA ALA A 135 0.22 -55.49 41.94
C ALA A 135 -0.53 -54.95 40.72
N ALA A 136 -1.85 -55.20 40.64
CA ALA A 136 -2.71 -54.69 39.57
C ALA A 136 -2.72 -53.15 39.53
N LYS A 137 -2.80 -52.48 40.70
CA LYS A 137 -2.72 -51.01 40.78
C LYS A 137 -1.36 -50.48 40.33
N ARG A 138 -0.26 -51.14 40.71
CA ARG A 138 1.10 -50.75 40.29
C ARG A 138 1.31 -50.93 38.78
N LEU A 139 0.75 -51.99 38.19
CA LEU A 139 0.76 -52.21 36.75
C LEU A 139 -0.02 -51.12 36.00
N GLN A 140 -1.22 -50.80 36.49
CA GLN A 140 -2.04 -49.72 35.93
C GLN A 140 -1.31 -48.36 36.01
N TYR A 141 -0.69 -48.05 37.15
CA TYR A 141 0.12 -46.84 37.31
C TYR A 141 1.24 -46.73 36.27
N LEU A 142 1.99 -47.81 36.04
CA LEU A 142 3.07 -47.82 35.03
C LEU A 142 2.52 -47.61 33.61
N LYS A 143 1.36 -48.19 33.29
CA LYS A 143 0.67 -48.00 32.02
C LYS A 143 0.21 -46.56 31.83
N ASP A 144 -0.40 -45.96 32.86
CA ASP A 144 -0.85 -44.57 32.83
C ASP A 144 0.34 -43.60 32.69
N MET A 145 1.45 -43.88 33.37
CA MET A 145 2.67 -43.09 33.26
C MET A 145 3.28 -43.17 31.84
N ALA A 146 3.27 -44.34 31.20
CA ALA A 146 3.70 -44.50 29.81
C ALA A 146 2.79 -43.73 28.83
N GLY A 147 1.47 -43.78 29.06
CA GLY A 147 0.49 -43.00 28.30
C GLY A 147 0.68 -41.49 28.43
N PHE A 148 0.91 -41.01 29.66
CA PHE A 148 1.17 -39.60 29.95
C PHE A 148 2.44 -39.09 29.24
N ARG A 149 3.51 -39.88 29.21
CA ARG A 149 4.75 -39.53 28.47
C ARG A 149 4.50 -39.43 26.97
N ALA A 150 3.75 -40.37 26.40
CA ALA A 150 3.39 -40.33 24.99
C ALA A 150 2.56 -39.08 24.65
N GLN A 151 1.62 -38.70 25.53
CA GLN A 151 0.85 -37.47 25.39
C GLN A 151 1.72 -36.21 25.46
N GLN A 152 2.67 -36.13 26.40
CA GLN A 152 3.59 -34.98 26.47
C GLN A 152 4.44 -34.82 25.20
N VAL A 153 4.95 -35.91 24.65
CA VAL A 153 5.71 -35.88 23.38
C VAL A 153 4.82 -35.40 22.23
N ALA A 154 3.59 -35.90 22.15
CA ALA A 154 2.62 -35.46 21.15
C ALA A 154 2.28 -33.97 21.30
N GLN A 155 2.11 -33.48 22.53
CA GLN A 155 1.86 -32.07 22.81
C GLN A 155 3.03 -31.19 22.37
N ILE A 156 4.27 -31.58 22.68
CA ILE A 156 5.48 -30.86 22.22
C ILE A 156 5.50 -30.79 20.69
N ALA A 157 5.22 -31.90 20.00
CA ALA A 157 5.22 -31.96 18.54
C ALA A 157 4.15 -31.05 17.92
N GLU A 158 2.94 -31.02 18.48
CA GLU A 158 1.85 -30.16 18.01
C GLU A 158 2.19 -28.67 18.19
N VAL A 159 2.71 -28.28 19.36
CA VAL A 159 3.11 -26.88 19.60
C VAL A 159 4.27 -26.47 18.69
N GLN A 160 5.25 -27.36 18.45
CA GLN A 160 6.34 -27.11 17.51
C GLN A 160 5.85 -26.93 16.07
N LYS A 161 4.87 -27.74 15.64
CA LYS A 161 4.24 -27.61 14.33
C LYS A 161 3.49 -26.30 14.18
N ALA A 162 2.75 -25.89 15.22
CA ALA A 162 2.07 -24.60 15.26
C ALA A 162 3.08 -23.44 15.18
N LEU A 163 4.18 -23.51 15.93
CA LEU A 163 5.26 -22.53 15.91
C LEU A 163 5.92 -22.42 14.53
N ALA A 164 6.22 -23.54 13.87
CA ALA A 164 6.78 -23.56 12.51
C ALA A 164 5.84 -22.86 11.52
N LYS A 165 4.55 -23.21 11.54
CA LYS A 165 3.53 -22.58 10.68
C LYS A 165 3.43 -21.07 10.91
N GLN A 166 3.53 -20.61 12.16
CA GLN A 166 3.51 -19.17 12.47
C GLN A 166 4.75 -18.44 11.95
N LYS A 167 5.93 -19.04 12.07
CA LYS A 167 7.17 -18.49 11.53
C LYS A 167 7.10 -18.36 10.01
N ASP A 168 6.60 -19.38 9.31
CA ASP A 168 6.44 -19.35 7.85
C ASP A 168 5.46 -18.26 7.43
N ALA A 169 4.31 -18.16 8.10
CA ALA A 169 3.33 -17.11 7.84
C ALA A 169 3.90 -15.70 8.06
N LEU A 170 4.73 -15.51 9.10
CA LEU A 170 5.39 -14.23 9.37
C LEU A 170 6.41 -13.87 8.28
N ILE A 171 7.16 -14.84 7.77
CA ILE A 171 8.12 -14.63 6.67
C ILE A 171 7.38 -14.15 5.41
N GLN A 172 6.26 -14.78 5.06
CA GLN A 172 5.44 -14.36 3.91
C GLN A 172 4.89 -12.94 4.10
N GLN A 173 4.33 -12.62 5.27
CA GLN A 173 3.84 -11.27 5.57
C GLN A 173 4.92 -10.19 5.53
N LYS A 174 6.17 -10.54 5.86
CA LYS A 174 7.32 -9.63 5.72
C LYS A 174 7.77 -9.45 4.27
N ALA A 175 7.57 -10.45 3.40
CA ALA A 175 7.91 -10.40 1.98
C ALA A 175 6.89 -9.64 1.13
N GLU A 176 5.61 -9.61 1.55
CA GLU A 176 4.53 -8.85 0.92
C GLU A 176 4.57 -7.34 1.22
N LYS A 177 5.47 -6.91 2.10
CA LYS A 177 5.69 -5.51 2.47
C LYS A 177 6.59 -4.80 1.46
#